data_AF-C6SW02-F1
#
_entry.id   AF-C6SW02-F1
#
_cell.length_a   1.000
_cell.length_b   1.000
_cell.length_c   1.000
_cell.angle_alpha   90.00
_cell.angle_beta   90.00
_cell.angle_gamma   90.00
#
_symmetry.space_group_name_H-M   'P 1'
#
loop_
_entity.id
_entity.type
_entity.pdbx_description
1 polymer ?
#
loop_
_entity_poly.entity_id
_entity_poly.type
_entity_poly.pdbx_seq_one_letter_code
_entity_poly.pdbx_strand_id
1 'polypeptide(L)'
;MFFDDSENLLKNMARCLEQVPVDFKQIDAHAHQYKGSSASIGAARVKNVCATFRAFCEAKNLEGCMRCLSQLQQEYSLLKNALQYLFNLQQQIKAAGGSIPTQ
;
A
#
# COMPACT_ATOMS: atom_id res chain seq x y z
N MET A 1 2.01 -12.50 2.98
CA MET A 1 2.08 -11.60 4.17
C MET A 1 1.89 -10.15 3.74
N PHE A 2 2.91 -9.39 3.28
CA PHE A 2 2.70 -7.97 2.91
C PHE A 2 1.66 -7.73 1.80
N PHE A 3 1.69 -8.51 0.71
CA PHE A 3 0.76 -8.31 -0.41
C PHE A 3 -0.70 -8.61 -0.01
N ASP A 4 -0.93 -9.67 0.74
CA ASP A 4 -2.25 -10.05 1.22
C ASP A 4 -2.79 -9.03 2.23
N ASP A 5 -1.93 -8.56 3.14
CA ASP A 5 -2.29 -7.51 4.11
C ASP A 5 -2.65 -6.21 3.40
N SER A 6 -1.89 -5.85 2.36
CA SER A 6 -2.14 -4.66 1.53
C SER A 6 -3.49 -4.73 0.83
N GLU A 7 -3.83 -5.86 0.21
CA GLU A 7 -5.11 -6.04 -0.49
C GLU A 7 -6.30 -5.93 0.48
N ASN A 8 -6.18 -6.54 1.66
CA ASN A 8 -7.19 -6.44 2.71
C ASN A 8 -7.36 -5.00 3.20
N LEU A 9 -6.26 -4.28 3.42
CA LEU A 9 -6.29 -2.88 3.85
C LEU A 9 -6.93 -1.96 2.81
N LEU A 10 -6.53 -2.09 1.54
CA LEU A 10 -7.10 -1.32 0.43
C LEU A 10 -8.61 -1.57 0.28
N LYS A 11 -9.03 -2.84 0.37
CA LYS A 11 -10.45 -3.22 0.32
C LYS A 11 -11.24 -2.65 1.50
N ASN A 12 -10.68 -2.71 2.70
CA ASN A 12 -11.35 -2.17 3.89
C ASN A 12 -11.50 -0.64 3.81
N MET A 13 -10.45 0.07 3.38
CA MET A 13 -10.53 1.53 3.14
C MET A 13 -11.59 1.89 2.11
N ALA A 14 -11.66 1.16 0.99
CA ALA A 14 -12.69 1.36 -0.04
C ALA A 14 -14.09 1.19 0.54
N ARG A 15 -14.33 0.11 1.28
CA ARG A 15 -15.61 -0.15 1.94
C ARG A 15 -15.99 0.96 2.93
N CYS A 16 -15.05 1.49 3.70
CA CYS A 16 -15.32 2.59 4.62
C CYS A 16 -15.69 3.89 3.89
N LEU A 17 -15.10 4.14 2.72
CA LEU A 17 -15.41 5.32 1.90
C LEU A 17 -16.77 5.24 1.20
N GLU A 18 -17.30 4.03 1.00
CA GLU A 18 -18.64 3.79 0.44
C GLU A 18 -19.77 3.95 1.49
N GLN A 19 -19.45 3.99 2.78
CA GLN A 19 -20.44 4.09 3.85
C GLN A 19 -21.02 5.51 3.98
N VAL A 20 -22.28 5.60 4.41
CA VAL A 20 -22.96 6.87 4.71
C VAL A 20 -23.56 6.79 6.13
N PRO A 21 -23.10 7.62 7.09
CA PRO A 21 -21.96 8.54 6.98
C PRO A 21 -20.61 7.81 6.89
N VAL A 22 -19.61 8.45 6.29
CA VAL A 22 -18.25 7.91 6.17
C VAL A 22 -17.57 7.85 7.53
N ASP A 23 -17.02 6.68 7.91
CA ASP A 23 -16.23 6.50 9.12
C ASP A 23 -14.75 6.87 8.89
N PHE A 24 -14.44 8.16 8.98
CA PHE A 24 -13.07 8.66 8.85
C PHE A 24 -12.10 8.11 9.90
N LYS A 25 -12.59 7.70 11.08
CA LYS A 25 -11.75 7.15 12.15
C LYS A 25 -11.27 5.76 11.78
N GLN A 26 -12.16 4.93 11.22
CA GLN A 26 -11.80 3.61 10.73
C GLN A 26 -10.85 3.69 9.54
N ILE A 27 -11.04 4.66 8.63
CA ILE A 27 -10.10 4.89 7.52
C ILE A 27 -8.71 5.30 8.05
N ASP A 28 -8.63 6.22 9.01
CA ASP A 28 -7.35 6.61 9.62
C ASP A 28 -6.63 5.42 10.25
N ALA A 29 -7.35 4.54 10.97
CA ALA A 29 -6.78 3.35 11.57
C ALA A 29 -6.17 2.40 10.53
N HIS A 30 -6.90 2.15 9.43
CA HIS A 30 -6.37 1.36 8.31
C HIS A 30 -5.16 2.03 7.66
N ALA A 31 -5.19 3.35 7.45
CA ALA A 31 -4.08 4.10 6.84
C ALA A 31 -2.85 4.10 7.75
N HIS A 32 -3.04 4.17 9.06
CA HIS A 32 -1.97 4.05 10.05
C HIS A 32 -1.31 2.66 10.01
N GLN A 33 -2.10 1.60 10.02
CA GLN A 33 -1.60 0.23 9.88
C GLN A 33 -0.83 0.07 8.57
N TYR A 34 -1.38 0.58 7.45
CA TYR A 34 -0.75 0.43 6.15
C TYR A 34 0.56 1.23 6.05
N LYS A 35 0.62 2.42 6.65
CA LYS A 35 1.85 3.20 6.78
C LYS A 35 2.95 2.41 7.50
N GLY A 36 2.63 1.76 8.62
CA GLY A 36 3.58 0.97 9.40
C GLY A 36 4.11 -0.23 8.62
N SER A 37 3.20 -1.01 8.00
CA SER A 37 3.56 -2.16 7.17
C SER A 37 4.39 -1.75 5.94
N SER A 38 4.05 -0.64 5.29
CA SER A 38 4.83 -0.13 4.14
C SER A 38 6.22 0.35 4.55
N ALA A 39 6.35 0.95 5.73
CA ALA A 39 7.65 1.40 6.25
C ALA A 39 8.60 0.21 6.54
N SER A 40 8.09 -0.90 7.08
CA SER A 40 8.92 -2.05 7.47
C SER A 40 9.59 -2.76 6.28
N ILE A 41 9.03 -2.62 5.07
CA ILE A 41 9.60 -3.20 3.84
C ILE A 41 10.25 -2.14 2.91
N GLY A 42 10.35 -0.89 3.35
CA GLY A 42 10.93 0.19 2.53
C GLY A 42 10.04 0.70 1.39
N ALA A 43 8.73 0.46 1.41
CA ALA A 43 7.77 0.95 0.42
C ALA A 43 7.44 2.43 0.62
N ALA A 44 8.42 3.31 0.34
CA ALA A 44 8.37 4.72 0.67
C ALA A 44 7.19 5.48 0.03
N ARG A 45 6.85 5.21 -1.23
CA ARG A 45 5.74 5.87 -1.93
C ARG A 45 4.40 5.55 -1.28
N VAL A 46 4.12 4.27 -1.03
CA VAL A 46 2.91 3.82 -0.31
C VAL A 46 2.85 4.44 1.09
N LYS A 47 3.96 4.41 1.85
CA LYS A 47 4.06 5.02 3.18
C LYS A 47 3.70 6.52 3.15
N ASN A 48 4.19 7.25 2.16
CA ASN A 48 3.95 8.68 2.03
C ASN A 48 2.49 9.00 1.71
N VAL A 49 1.87 8.26 0.78
CA VAL A 49 0.43 8.44 0.49
C VAL A 49 -0.41 8.12 1.74
N CYS A 50 -0.07 7.07 2.51
CA CYS A 50 -0.74 6.78 3.76
C CYS A 50 -0.66 7.96 4.75
N ALA A 51 0.49 8.64 4.86
CA ALA A 51 0.62 9.81 5.72
C ALA A 51 -0.31 10.96 5.29
N THR A 52 -0.41 11.22 3.99
CA THR A 52 -1.34 12.24 3.44
C THR A 52 -2.80 11.84 3.64
N PHE A 53 -3.13 10.55 3.47
CA PHE A 53 -4.49 10.04 3.69
C PHE A 53 -4.95 10.32 5.13
N ARG A 54 -4.09 10.04 6.12
CA ARG A 54 -4.38 10.33 7.54
C ARG A 54 -4.71 11.80 7.79
N ALA A 55 -3.96 12.72 7.19
CA ALA A 55 -4.24 14.15 7.28
C ALA A 55 -5.63 14.51 6.69
N PHE A 56 -6.06 13.87 5.59
CA PHE A 56 -7.40 14.06 5.05
C PHE A 56 -8.50 13.41 5.90
N CYS A 57 -8.22 12.29 6.58
CA CYS A 57 -9.14 11.71 7.56
C CYS A 57 -9.38 12.68 8.73
N GLU A 58 -8.31 13.27 9.28
CA GLU A 58 -8.38 14.27 10.35
C GLU A 58 -9.19 15.51 9.91
N ALA A 59 -8.96 15.97 8.68
CA ALA A 59 -9.70 17.08 8.08
C ALA A 59 -11.13 16.72 7.60
N LYS A 60 -11.55 15.44 7.71
CA LYS A 60 -12.81 14.90 7.16
C LYS A 60 -13.03 15.24 5.68
N ASN A 61 -11.95 15.29 4.90
CA ASN A 61 -11.98 15.62 3.49
C ASN A 61 -12.23 14.37 2.65
N LEU A 62 -13.51 14.09 2.31
CA LEU A 62 -13.91 12.92 1.53
C LEU A 62 -13.21 12.85 0.17
N GLU A 63 -13.15 13.95 -0.56
CA GLU A 63 -12.51 13.98 -1.88
C GLU A 63 -11.01 13.67 -1.80
N GLY A 64 -10.33 14.26 -0.81
CA GLY A 64 -8.92 13.98 -0.52
C GLY A 64 -8.69 12.50 -0.18
N CYS A 65 -9.55 11.92 0.66
CA CYS A 65 -9.51 10.50 0.99
C CYS A 65 -9.71 9.59 -0.24
N MET A 66 -10.67 9.88 -1.12
CA MET A 66 -10.90 9.12 -2.35
C MET A 66 -9.69 9.18 -3.29
N ARG A 67 -9.09 10.37 -3.45
CA ARG A 67 -7.86 10.54 -4.25
C ARG A 67 -6.70 9.74 -3.66
N CYS A 68 -6.51 9.77 -2.34
CA CYS A 68 -5.49 8.97 -1.67
C CYS A 68 -5.70 7.47 -1.83
N LEU A 69 -6.93 6.97 -1.77
CA LEU A 69 -7.21 5.55 -2.02
C LEU A 69 -6.82 5.14 -3.44
N SER A 70 -7.20 5.93 -4.45
CA SER A 70 -6.81 5.69 -5.84
C SER A 70 -5.29 5.68 -6.03
N GLN A 71 -4.59 6.65 -5.42
CA GLN A 71 -3.13 6.69 -5.42
C GLN A 71 -2.51 5.48 -4.72
N LEU A 72 -3.04 5.04 -3.58
CA LEU A 72 -2.54 3.86 -2.89
C LEU A 72 -2.67 2.59 -3.74
N GLN A 73 -3.79 2.41 -4.44
CA GLN A 73 -3.97 1.28 -5.34
C GLN A 73 -2.94 1.28 -6.48
N GLN A 74 -2.68 2.45 -7.06
CA GLN A 74 -1.67 2.60 -8.11
C GLN A 74 -0.26 2.30 -7.59
N GLU A 75 0.14 2.91 -6.47
CA GLU A 75 1.47 2.74 -5.87
C GLU A 75 1.72 1.30 -5.41
N TYR A 76 0.71 0.67 -4.82
CA TYR A 76 0.75 -0.74 -4.45
C TYR A 76 0.93 -1.63 -5.69
N SER A 77 0.16 -1.40 -6.76
CA SER A 77 0.25 -2.20 -7.99
C SER A 77 1.64 -2.10 -8.62
N LEU A 78 2.20 -0.88 -8.70
CA LEU A 78 3.55 -0.66 -9.21
C LEU A 78 4.60 -1.40 -8.37
N LEU A 79 4.51 -1.31 -7.04
CA LEU A 79 5.40 -2.01 -6.13
C LEU A 79 5.30 -3.53 -6.28
N LYS A 80 4.07 -4.07 -6.31
CA LYS A 80 3.81 -5.50 -6.45
C LYS A 80 4.41 -6.04 -7.75
N ASN A 81 4.17 -5.36 -8.87
CA ASN A 81 4.69 -5.76 -10.17
C ASN A 81 6.22 -5.73 -10.21
N ALA A 82 6.83 -4.67 -9.67
CA ALA A 82 8.28 -4.54 -9.61
C ALA A 82 8.94 -5.66 -8.76
N LEU A 83 8.37 -5.95 -7.59
CA LEU A 83 8.88 -7.01 -6.71
C LEU A 83 8.68 -8.41 -7.32
N GLN A 84 7.52 -8.67 -7.92
CA GLN A 84 7.26 -9.93 -8.62
C GLN A 84 8.25 -10.15 -9.78
N TYR A 85 8.53 -9.11 -10.56
CA TYR A 85 9.54 -9.16 -11.61
C TYR A 85 10.93 -9.48 -11.05
N LEU A 86 11.35 -8.78 -9.98
CA LEU A 86 12.63 -9.04 -9.33
C LEU A 86 12.74 -10.46 -8.78
N PHE A 87 11.71 -10.97 -8.11
CA PHE A 87 11.70 -12.33 -7.59
C PHE A 87 11.78 -13.36 -8.72
N ASN A 88 11.03 -13.17 -9.81
CA ASN A 88 11.09 -14.04 -10.97
C ASN A 88 12.49 -14.06 -11.59
N LEU A 89 13.10 -12.89 -11.76
CA LEU A 89 14.47 -12.77 -12.28
C LEU A 89 15.48 -13.48 -11.36
N GLN A 90 15.34 -13.32 -10.04
CA GLN A 90 16.19 -14.01 -9.08
C GLN A 90 16.06 -15.54 -9.18
N GLN A 91 14.85 -16.06 -9.36
CA GLN A 91 14.64 -17.50 -9.56
C GLN A 91 15.29 -17.99 -10.86
N GLN A 92 15.18 -17.22 -11.96
CA GLN A 92 15.82 -17.55 -13.24
C GLN A 92 17.34 -17.59 -13.13
N ILE A 93 17.96 -16.59 -12.48
CA ILE A 93 19.43 -16.55 -12.27
C ILE A 93 19.88 -17.78 -11.48
N LYS A 94 19.19 -18.11 -10.38
CA LYS A 94 19.49 -19.30 -9.57
C LYS A 94 19.33 -20.60 -10.36
N ALA A 95 18.27 -20.73 -11.14
CA ALA A 95 18.02 -21.90 -11.98
C ALA A 95 19.09 -22.08 -13.06
N ALA A 96 19.68 -20.99 -13.55
CA ALA A 96 20.80 -21.00 -14.49
C ALA A 96 22.18 -21.24 -13.83
N GLY A 97 22.23 -21.46 -12.51
CA GLY A 97 23.48 -21.67 -11.76
C GLY A 97 24.21 -20.37 -11.40
N GLY A 98 23.61 -19.21 -11.62
CA GLY A 98 24.16 -17.92 -11.22
C GLY A 98 23.89 -17.57 -9.74
N SER A 99 24.64 -16.61 -9.22
CA SER A 99 24.43 -16.03 -7.89
C SER A 99 23.75 -14.66 -7.98
N ILE A 100 22.92 -14.32 -7.00
CA ILE A 100 22.34 -12.98 -6.89
C ILE A 100 23.39 -12.05 -6.29
N PRO A 101 23.72 -10.92 -6.93
CA PRO A 101 24.63 -9.95 -6.35
C PRO A 101 24.05 -9.41 -5.04
N THR A 102 24.82 -9.48 -3.95
CA THR A 102 24.52 -8.74 -2.73
C THR A 102 25.09 -7.34 -2.86
N GLN A 103 24.30 -6.33 -2.45
CA GLN A 103 24.81 -4.97 -2.23
C GLN A 103 25.76 -4.94 -1.03
#